data_AF-F1LIG4-F1
#
_entry.id   AF-F1LIG4-F1
#
_cell.length_a   1.000
_cell.length_b   1.000
_cell.length_c   1.000
_cell.angle_alpha   90.00
_cell.angle_beta   90.00
_cell.angle_gamma   90.00
#
_symmetry.space_group_name_H-M   'P 1'
#
loop_
_entity.id
_entity.type
_entity.pdbx_description
1 polymer ?
#
loop_
_entity_poly.entity_id
_entity_poly.type
_entity_poly.pdbx_seq_one_letter_code
_entity_poly.pdbx_strand_id
1 'polypeptide(L)' 'MEVQSRTNVVNFWRCTMRLNSEYFIFILSTRAGGLGLNLQTADTVIIFDSDWNPHQDMQAQDRAHRIGQSA' A
#
# COMPACT_ATOMS: atom_id res chain seq x y z
N MET A 1 -4.37 -10.74 11.60
CA MET A 1 -4.71 -9.44 12.21
C MET A 1 -6.20 -9.22 12.09
N GLU A 2 -6.82 -8.81 13.19
CA GLU A 2 -8.26 -8.55 13.30
C GLU A 2 -8.73 -7.50 12.28
N VAL A 3 -9.94 -7.68 11.74
CA VAL A 3 -10.47 -6.88 10.63
C VAL A 3 -10.48 -5.38 10.95
N GLN A 4 -10.75 -5.01 12.20
CA GLN A 4 -10.75 -3.62 12.66
C GLN A 4 -9.35 -2.99 12.68
N SER A 5 -8.33 -3.74 13.09
CA SER A 5 -6.95 -3.25 13.11
C SER A 5 -6.42 -2.93 11.70
N ARG A 6 -6.87 -3.67 10.67
CA ARG A 6 -6.49 -3.41 9.28
C ARG A 6 -6.97 -2.05 8.80
N THR A 7 -8.24 -1.72 9.06
CA THR A 7 -8.82 -0.43 8.69
C THR A 7 -8.13 0.72 9.42
N ASN A 8 -7.76 0.53 10.69
CA ASN A 8 -7.04 1.52 11.48
C ASN A 8 -5.64 1.81 10.91
N VAL A 9 -4.90 0.79 10.47
CA VAL A 9 -3.56 0.97 9.86
C VAL A 9 -3.65 1.68 8.50
N VAL A 10 -4.70 1.44 7.72
CA VAL A 10 -4.91 2.10 6.43
C VAL A 10 -5.31 3.56 6.61
N ASN A 11 -6.20 3.83 7.56
CA ASN A 11 -6.56 5.20 7.91
C ASN A 11 -5.38 5.94 8.53
N PHE A 12 -4.54 5.26 9.31
CA PHE A 12 -3.29 5.79 9.84
C PHE A 12 -2.35 6.18 8.69
N TRP A 13 -2.10 5.29 7.73
CA TRP A 13 -1.26 5.57 6.55
C TRP A 13 -1.76 6.79 5.75
N ARG A 14 -3.09 6.91 5.59
CA ARG A 14 -3.71 8.07 4.94
C ARG A 14 -3.53 9.37 5.74
N CYS A 15 -3.50 9.32 7.06
CA CYS A 15 -3.32 10.49 7.92
C CYS A 15 -1.85 10.92 8.06
N THR A 16 -0.90 9.97 8.02
CA THR A 16 0.52 10.26 8.17
C THR A 16 1.11 10.94 6.94
N MET A 17 0.65 10.69 5.72
CA MET A 17 1.16 11.34 4.50
C MET A 17 0.84 12.86 4.36
N ARG A 18 0.63 13.60 5.46
CA ARG A 18 0.79 15.07 5.49
C ARG A 18 2.27 15.41 5.30
N LEU A 19 2.57 16.58 4.73
CA LEU A 19 3.91 17.17 4.45
C LEU A 19 4.94 17.18 5.62
N ASN A 20 4.64 16.55 6.76
CA ASN A 20 5.49 16.43 7.95
C ASN A 20 5.22 15.10 8.70
N SER A 21 5.33 13.95 8.04
CA SER A 21 5.35 12.66 8.74
C SER A 21 6.76 12.13 8.89
N GLU A 22 7.02 11.63 10.09
CA GLU A 22 8.26 10.95 10.46
C GLU A 22 8.39 9.56 9.81
N TYR A 23 7.27 9.01 9.28
CA TYR A 23 7.21 7.71 8.63
C TYR A 23 7.21 7.84 7.12
N PHE A 24 8.26 7.33 6.47
CA PHE A 24 8.45 7.32 5.02
C PHE A 24 8.16 5.95 4.38
N ILE A 25 8.34 4.85 5.12
CA ILE A 25 8.25 3.48 4.61
C ILE A 25 7.06 2.76 5.23
N PHE A 26 6.28 2.08 4.39
CA PHE A 26 5.20 1.20 4.81
C PHE A 26 5.40 -0.20 4.25
N ILE A 27 5.42 -1.19 5.13
CA ILE A 27 5.65 -2.59 4.76
C ILE A 27 4.32 -3.33 4.85
N LEU A 28 3.95 -3.99 3.76
CA LEU A 28 2.79 -4.87 3.70
C LEU A 28 3.14 -6.17 2.97
N SER A 29 2.46 -7.24 3.34
CA SER A 29 2.47 -8.48 2.55
C SER A 29 1.40 -8.39 1.45
N THR A 30 1.74 -8.82 0.23
CA THR A 30 0.84 -8.87 -0.94
C THR A 30 -0.48 -9.57 -0.60
N ARG A 31 -0.42 -10.69 0.13
CA ARG A 31 -1.59 -11.48 0.57
C ARG A 31 -2.35 -10.89 1.74
N ALA A 32 -1.64 -10.35 2.74
CA ALA A 32 -2.29 -9.74 3.92
C ALA A 32 -2.96 -8.41 3.60
N GLY A 33 -2.50 -7.72 2.55
CA GLY A 33 -3.07 -6.46 2.06
C GLY A 33 -4.48 -6.62 1.49
N GLY A 34 -4.84 -7.78 0.93
CA GLY A 34 -6.17 -8.00 0.34
C GLY A 34 -6.50 -7.07 -0.85
N LEU A 35 -7.59 -7.35 -1.57
CA LEU A 35 -7.97 -6.67 -2.82
C LEU A 35 -8.41 -5.19 -2.66
N GLY A 36 -8.50 -4.66 -1.43
CA GLY A 36 -9.22 -3.42 -1.12
C GLY A 36 -8.37 -2.23 -0.64
N LEU A 37 -7.05 -2.32 -0.65
CA LEU A 37 -6.18 -1.22 -0.19
C LEU A 37 -5.87 -0.23 -1.30
N ASN A 38 -6.07 1.05 -1.02
CA ASN A 38 -5.78 2.14 -1.94
C ASN A 38 -4.53 2.89 -1.45
N LEU A 39 -3.39 2.69 -2.11
CA LEU A 39 -2.09 3.27 -1.76
C LEU A 39 -1.74 4.45 -2.66
N GLN A 40 -2.74 5.25 -3.04
CA GLN A 40 -2.69 6.42 -3.91
C GLN A 40 -1.70 7.53 -3.52
N THR A 41 -0.91 7.37 -2.48
CA THR A 41 0.06 8.38 -2.01
C THR A 41 1.49 7.84 -1.98
N ALA A 42 1.72 6.57 -2.33
CA ALA A 42 3.07 6.00 -2.40
C ALA A 42 3.61 6.08 -3.84
N ASP A 43 4.77 6.71 -4.03
CA ASP A 43 5.38 6.90 -5.36
C ASP A 43 6.28 5.73 -5.79
N THR A 44 6.81 4.96 -4.83
CA THR A 44 7.77 3.86 -5.08
C THR A 44 7.29 2.56 -4.44
N VAL A 45 7.31 1.48 -5.23
CA VAL A 45 6.98 0.12 -4.78
C VAL A 45 8.20 -0.77 -4.94
N ILE A 46 8.57 -1.47 -3.88
CA ILE A 46 9.63 -2.48 -3.88
C ILE A 46 8.98 -3.83 -3.54
N ILE A 47 9.11 -4.80 -4.45
CA ILE A 47 8.62 -6.17 -4.26
C ILE A 47 9.81 -7.02 -3.82
N PHE A 48 9.72 -7.64 -2.64
CA PHE A 48 10.80 -8.46 -2.08
C PHE A 48 10.75 -9.91 -2.56
N ASP A 49 9.55 -10.48 -2.67
CA ASP A 49 9.28 -11.81 -3.19
C ASP A 49 8.20 -11.73 -4.27
N SER A 50 8.57 -11.99 -5.52
CA SER A 50 7.56 -12.15 -6.57
C SER A 50 6.77 -13.42 -6.33
N ASP A 51 5.44 -13.28 -6.24
CA ASP A 51 4.55 -14.43 -6.12
C ASP A 51 4.61 -15.28 -7.41
N TRP A 52 4.36 -16.59 -7.31
CA TRP A 52 4.32 -17.49 -8.48
C TRP A 52 3.26 -17.07 -9.53
N ASN A 53 2.25 -16.32 -9.11
CA ASN A 53 1.21 -15.79 -9.98
C ASN A 53 1.49 -14.31 -10.31
N PRO A 54 1.87 -13.98 -11.56
CA PRO A 54 2.24 -12.62 -11.94
C PRO A 54 1.08 -11.62 -11.82
N HIS A 55 -0.17 -12.09 -11.84
CA HIS A 55 -1.33 -11.23 -11.66
C HIS A 55 -1.42 -10.64 -10.23
N GLN A 56 -0.83 -11.29 -9.23
CA GLN A 56 -0.84 -10.77 -7.86
C GLN A 56 0.15 -9.62 -7.70
N ASP A 57 1.34 -9.75 -8.27
CA ASP A 57 2.36 -8.71 -8.28
C ASP A 57 1.89 -7.48 -9.07
N MET A 58 1.31 -7.70 -10.26
CA MET A 58 0.77 -6.61 -11.09
C MET A 58 -0.33 -5.84 -10.36
N GLN A 59 -1.22 -6.55 -9.67
CA GLN A 59 -2.25 -5.90 -8.86
C GLN A 59 -1.66 -5.14 -7.66
N ALA A 60 -0.56 -5.62 -7.06
CA ALA A 60 0.10 -4.90 -5.99
C ALA A 60 0.74 -3.59 -6.48
N GLN A 61 1.29 -3.57 -7.70
CA GLN A 61 1.84 -2.37 -8.34
C GLN A 61 0.75 -1.35 -8.67
N ASP A 62 -0.35 -1.79 -9.28
CA ASP A 62 -1.50 -0.94 -9.65
C ASP A 62 -2.16 -0.25 -8.44
N ARG A 63 -1.93 -0.74 -7.21
CA ARG A 63 -2.44 -0.10 -5.99
C ARG A 63 -1.70 1.17 -5.62
N ALA A 64 -0.40 1.24 -5.91
CA ALA A 64 0.40 2.43 -5.70
C ALA A 64 0.36 3.32 -6.94
N HIS A 65 0.55 2.75 -8.13
CA HIS A 65 0.52 3.50 -9.40
C HIS A 65 -0.92 3.76 -9.87
N ARG A 66 -1.57 4.75 -9.24
CA ARG A 66 -2.99 5.06 -9.50
C ARG A 66 -3.20 6.53 -9.89
N ILE A 67 -4.14 6.76 -10.81
CA ILE A 67 -4.54 8.09 -11.29
C ILE A 67 -4.99 8.97 -10.10
N GLY A 68 -4.35 10.14 -9.95
CA GLY A 68 -4.57 11.07 -8.84
C GLY A 68 -3.34 11.31 -7.94
N GLN A 69 -2.22 10.63 -8.21
CA GLN A 69 -0.91 11.00 -7.65
C GLN A 69 -0.37 12.24 -8.36
N SER A 70 -0.24 13.34 -7.62
CA SER A 70 0.47 14.53 -8.09
C SER A 70 1.94 14.38 -7.71
N ALA A 71 2.79 14.16 -8.72
CA ALA A 71 4.24 14.27 -8.58
C ALA A 71 4.68 15.72 -8.31
#